data_AF-A0A9D5D4V4-F1
#
_entry.id   AF-A0A9D5D4V4-F1
#
_cell.length_a   1.000
_cell.length_b   1.000
_cell.length_c   1.000
_cell.angle_alpha   90.00
_cell.angle_beta   90.00
_cell.angle_gamma   90.00
#
_symmetry.space_group_name_H-M   'P 1'
#
loop_
_entity.id
_entity.type
_entity.pdbx_description
1 polymer ?
#
loop_
_entity_poly.entity_id
_entity_poly.type
_entity_poly.pdbx_seq_one_letter_code
_entity_poly.pdbx_strand_id
1 'polypeptide(L)'
;MGVFTFVCRKSGSEWSGNQLSGDLEASAASTYELQRKLVQTVLAVDSSGGVQSSFSPVTPSSAVFQVIIGGGSGGGFIGGGGGAASAGAGAGSAAAAPEAPPAEEKKEEKEESDDDMGFSLFD
;
A
#
# COMPACT_ATOMS: atom_id res chain seq x y z
N MET A 1 4.08 -2.55 -18.71
CA MET A 1 3.74 -1.98 -17.40
C MET A 1 2.98 -0.69 -17.66
N GLY A 2 1.66 -0.69 -17.49
CA GLY A 2 0.81 0.51 -17.60
C GLY A 2 0.66 1.16 -16.23
N VAL A 3 0.88 2.47 -16.14
CA VAL A 3 0.67 3.24 -14.91
C VAL A 3 -0.46 4.23 -15.15
N PHE A 4 -1.54 4.06 -14.43
CA PHE A 4 -2.75 4.87 -14.52
C PHE A 4 -2.84 5.70 -13.25
N THR A 5 -2.65 7.01 -13.37
CA THR A 5 -2.75 7.95 -12.23
C THR A 5 -4.08 8.67 -12.29
N PHE A 6 -4.78 8.72 -11.17
CA PHE A 6 -6.08 9.36 -11.01
C PHE A 6 -6.00 10.44 -9.94
N VAL A 7 -6.63 11.57 -10.23
CA VAL A 7 -6.89 12.63 -9.25
C VAL A 7 -8.28 12.39 -8.70
N CYS A 8 -8.34 11.99 -7.43
CA CYS A 8 -9.58 11.75 -6.72
C CYS A 8 -9.98 12.98 -5.93
N ARG A 9 -11.25 13.37 -6.00
CA ARG A 9 -11.79 14.53 -5.28
C ARG A 9 -13.15 14.21 -4.69
N LYS A 10 -13.39 14.69 -3.47
CA LYS A 10 -14.67 14.60 -2.80
C LYS A 10 -15.50 15.85 -3.10
N SER A 11 -16.73 15.64 -3.58
CA SER A 11 -17.74 16.68 -3.78
C SER A 11 -18.98 16.30 -2.97
N GLY A 12 -19.24 17.03 -1.87
CA GLY A 12 -20.32 16.68 -0.95
C GLY A 12 -20.12 15.30 -0.32
N SER A 13 -21.02 14.34 -0.61
CA SER A 13 -20.94 12.95 -0.16
C SER A 13 -20.32 11.99 -1.18
N GLU A 14 -20.04 12.46 -2.40
CA GLU A 14 -19.55 11.63 -3.50
C GLU A 14 -18.05 11.85 -3.72
N TRP A 15 -17.35 10.78 -4.10
CA TRP A 15 -15.98 10.82 -4.57
C TRP A 15 -15.97 10.58 -6.08
N SER A 16 -15.23 11.39 -6.82
CA SER A 16 -14.89 11.18 -8.22
C SER A 16 -13.40 10.97 -8.39
N GLY A 17 -12.99 10.22 -9.40
CA GLY A 17 -11.60 10.01 -9.76
C GLY A 17 -11.44 10.11 -11.26
N ASN A 18 -10.63 11.07 -11.70
CA ASN A 18 -10.37 11.35 -13.11
C ASN A 18 -8.92 11.02 -13.42
N GLN A 19 -8.67 10.33 -14.53
CA GLN A 19 -7.32 10.02 -14.95
C GLN A 19 -6.55 11.32 -15.24
N LEU A 20 -5.34 11.44 -14.73
CA LEU A 20 -4.49 12.61 -14.93
C LEU A 20 -4.14 12.81 -16.42
N SER A 21 -3.95 11.70 -17.12
CA SER A 21 -3.65 11.65 -18.55
C SER A 21 -4.46 10.54 -19.20
N GLY A 22 -5.64 10.88 -19.74
CA GLY A 22 -6.56 9.97 -20.41
C GLY A 22 -8.02 10.29 -20.08
N ASP A 23 -8.92 9.42 -20.55
CA ASP A 23 -10.37 9.65 -20.49
C ASP A 23 -11.08 8.71 -19.51
N LEU A 24 -10.32 7.99 -18.67
CA LEU A 24 -10.91 7.11 -17.66
C LEU A 24 -11.35 7.90 -16.43
N GLU A 25 -12.60 7.70 -16.04
CA GLU A 25 -13.18 8.30 -14.86
C GLU A 25 -14.15 7.34 -14.17
N ALA A 26 -14.33 7.54 -12.86
CA ALA A 26 -15.39 6.89 -12.11
C ALA A 26 -15.81 7.74 -10.91
N SER A 27 -17.04 7.54 -10.46
CA SER A 27 -17.55 8.12 -9.22
C SER A 27 -18.20 7.07 -8.32
N ALA A 28 -18.18 7.32 -7.01
CA ALA A 28 -18.80 6.46 -6.01
C ALA A 28 -19.07 7.19 -4.69
N ALA A 29 -19.91 6.59 -3.84
CA ALA A 29 -20.24 7.15 -2.53
C ALA A 29 -19.09 7.04 -1.52
N SER A 30 -18.14 6.12 -1.73
CA SER A 30 -17.00 5.92 -0.84
C SER A 30 -15.69 5.75 -1.62
N THR A 31 -14.57 6.00 -0.95
CA THR A 31 -13.23 5.77 -1.51
C THR A 31 -13.02 4.30 -1.88
N TYR A 32 -13.60 3.37 -1.12
CA TYR A 32 -13.49 1.94 -1.36
C TYR A 32 -14.15 1.50 -2.68
N GLU A 33 -15.38 1.97 -2.90
CA GLU A 33 -16.10 1.71 -4.15
C GLU A 33 -15.44 2.39 -5.34
N LEU A 34 -14.96 3.63 -5.14
CA LEU A 34 -14.24 4.36 -6.18
C LEU A 34 -12.98 3.60 -6.60
N GLN A 35 -12.15 3.14 -5.65
CA GLN A 35 -10.94 2.39 -5.94
C GLN A 35 -11.23 1.13 -6.77
N ARG A 36 -12.27 0.37 -6.38
CA ARG A 36 -12.69 -0.83 -7.12
C ARG A 36 -13.17 -0.51 -8.53
N LYS A 37 -14.01 0.53 -8.68
CA LYS A 37 -14.48 0.98 -9.99
C LYS A 37 -13.31 1.43 -10.87
N LEU A 38 -12.39 2.24 -10.35
CA LEU A 38 -11.22 2.68 -11.10
C LEU A 38 -10.33 1.51 -11.51
N VAL A 39 -10.03 0.57 -10.61
CA VAL A 39 -9.28 -0.64 -10.97
C VAL A 39 -10.01 -1.45 -12.05
N GLN A 40 -11.32 -1.59 -11.98
CA GLN A 40 -12.12 -2.29 -13.01
C GLN A 40 -12.09 -1.54 -14.35
N THR A 41 -12.21 -0.21 -14.35
CA THR A 41 -12.12 0.59 -15.60
C THR A 41 -10.74 0.45 -16.24
N VAL A 42 -9.69 0.43 -15.43
CA VAL A 42 -8.31 0.24 -15.89
C VAL A 42 -8.10 -1.17 -16.43
N LEU A 43 -8.64 -2.19 -15.75
CA LEU A 43 -8.61 -3.58 -16.21
C LEU A 43 -9.37 -3.82 -17.52
N ALA A 44 -10.41 -3.03 -17.79
CA ALA A 44 -11.14 -3.09 -19.06
C ALA A 44 -10.32 -2.54 -20.24
N VAL A 45 -9.33 -1.67 -19.98
CA VAL A 45 -8.43 -1.11 -20.99
C VAL A 45 -7.16 -1.93 -21.14
N ASP A 46 -6.58 -2.37 -20.03
CA ASP A 46 -5.35 -3.14 -19.99
C ASP A 46 -5.48 -4.31 -18.99
N SER A 47 -5.22 -5.53 -19.45
CA SER A 47 -5.28 -6.76 -18.65
C SER A 47 -3.99 -7.57 -18.77
N SER A 48 -2.90 -6.93 -19.22
CA SER A 48 -1.68 -7.60 -19.62
C SER A 48 -0.81 -8.13 -18.45
N GLY A 49 -1.29 -8.11 -17.21
CA GLY A 49 -0.53 -8.58 -16.06
C GLY A 49 -1.18 -8.32 -14.69
N GLY A 50 -0.42 -8.57 -13.62
CA GLY A 50 -0.87 -8.34 -12.25
C GLY A 50 -1.20 -6.88 -11.96
N VAL A 51 -2.22 -6.67 -11.13
CA VAL A 51 -2.69 -5.34 -10.72
C VAL A 51 -2.12 -4.99 -9.35
N GLN A 52 -1.47 -3.83 -9.26
CA GLN A 52 -1.13 -3.18 -8.00
C GLN A 52 -1.85 -1.83 -7.98
N SER A 53 -2.35 -1.41 -6.82
CA SER A 53 -2.89 -0.05 -6.67
C SER A 53 -2.44 0.58 -5.37
N SER A 54 -2.33 1.90 -5.34
CA SER A 54 -1.98 2.69 -4.15
C SER A 54 -2.86 3.93 -4.08
N PHE A 55 -3.42 4.19 -2.90
CA PHE A 55 -4.28 5.35 -2.65
C PHE A 55 -3.63 6.26 -1.62
N SER A 56 -3.20 7.44 -2.05
CA SER A 56 -2.54 8.42 -1.18
C SER A 56 -3.44 9.65 -1.01
N PRO A 57 -4.07 9.84 0.18
CA PRO A 57 -4.79 11.06 0.47
C PRO A 57 -3.82 12.24 0.59
N VAL A 58 -4.12 13.34 -0.11
CA VAL A 58 -3.37 14.62 0.00
C VAL A 58 -4.07 15.54 0.99
N THR A 59 -5.41 15.51 0.98
CA THR A 59 -6.26 16.21 1.95
C THR A 59 -7.45 15.33 2.30
N PRO A 60 -8.26 15.66 3.32
CA PRO A 60 -9.49 14.92 3.62
C PRO A 60 -10.51 14.87 2.46
N SER A 61 -10.36 15.74 1.45
CA SER A 61 -11.24 15.83 0.28
C SER A 61 -10.54 15.58 -1.06
N SER A 62 -9.25 15.22 -1.07
CA SER A 62 -8.52 14.93 -2.30
C SER A 62 -7.47 13.84 -2.11
N ALA A 63 -7.30 12.98 -3.09
CA ALA A 63 -6.33 11.89 -3.07
C ALA A 63 -5.74 11.65 -4.46
N VAL A 64 -4.55 11.07 -4.50
CA VAL A 64 -3.94 10.54 -5.73
C VAL A 64 -4.07 9.02 -5.66
N PHE A 65 -4.69 8.43 -6.69
CA PHE A 65 -4.82 6.98 -6.82
C PHE A 65 -4.02 6.51 -8.01
N GLN A 66 -3.16 5.51 -7.81
CA GLN A 66 -2.37 4.92 -8.88
C GLN A 66 -2.76 3.46 -9.04
N VAL A 67 -3.01 3.04 -10.28
CA VAL A 67 -3.22 1.65 -10.66
C VAL A 67 -2.12 1.28 -11.64
N ILE A 68 -1.41 0.20 -11.33
CA ILE A 68 -0.29 -0.31 -12.12
C ILE A 68 -0.67 -1.69 -12.61
N ILE A 69 -0.57 -1.90 -13.92
CA ILE A 69 -0.74 -3.21 -14.55
C ILE A 69 0.60 -3.68 -15.08
N GLY A 70 1.00 -4.90 -14.73
CA GLY A 70 2.21 -5.54 -15.24
C GLY A 70 3.51 -5.07 -14.59
N GLY A 71 3.46 -4.79 -13.28
CA GLY A 71 4.60 -4.28 -12.49
C GLY A 71 5.08 -5.19 -11.34
N GLY A 72 4.94 -6.50 -11.49
CA GLY A 72 5.34 -7.48 -10.47
C GLY A 72 6.86 -7.72 -10.39
N SER A 73 7.67 -6.68 -10.15
CA SER A 73 9.04 -6.80 -9.60
C SER A 73 9.70 -5.42 -9.46
N GLY A 74 9.93 -4.98 -8.22
CA GLY A 74 10.94 -3.96 -7.89
C GLY A 74 10.68 -2.53 -8.38
N GLY A 75 9.83 -1.78 -7.68
CA GLY A 75 9.72 -0.33 -7.83
C GLY A 75 8.90 0.25 -6.69
N GLY A 76 9.57 0.68 -5.61
CA GLY A 76 8.92 1.23 -4.44
C GLY A 76 8.14 2.50 -4.76
N PHE A 77 6.83 2.49 -4.47
CA PHE A 77 6.04 3.71 -4.34
C PHE A 77 5.87 4.00 -2.85
N ILE A 78 6.41 5.13 -2.42
CA ILE A 78 6.32 5.65 -1.06
C ILE A 78 4.90 6.20 -0.88
N GLY A 79 4.04 5.45 -0.20
CA GLY A 79 2.66 5.83 0.08
C GLY A 79 1.89 4.62 0.59
N GLY A 80 1.75 4.52 1.92
CA GLY A 80 1.33 3.32 2.63
C GLY A 80 0.01 2.70 2.17
N GLY A 81 -0.04 1.37 2.23
CA GLY A 81 -1.27 0.61 2.08
C GLY A 81 -1.06 -0.76 1.44
N GLY A 82 -0.56 -1.71 2.24
CA GLY A 82 -0.73 -3.15 2.08
C GLY A 82 -0.63 -3.71 0.66
N GLY A 83 0.58 -4.12 0.27
CA GLY A 83 0.73 -5.09 -0.80
C GLY A 83 -0.04 -6.36 -0.44
N ALA A 84 -1.22 -6.54 -1.04
CA ALA A 84 -1.82 -7.86 -1.15
C ALA A 84 -0.89 -8.67 -2.06
N ALA A 85 0.07 -9.35 -1.45
CA ALA A 85 0.78 -10.44 -2.09
C ALA A 85 -0.28 -11.44 -2.54
N SER A 86 -0.54 -11.50 -3.84
CA SER A 86 -1.34 -12.55 -4.44
C SER A 86 -0.66 -13.88 -4.11
N ALA A 87 -1.27 -14.65 -3.22
CA ALA A 87 -0.84 -16.00 -2.89
C ALA A 87 -0.78 -16.84 -4.17
N GLY A 88 0.43 -17.20 -4.58
CA GLY A 88 0.65 -18.28 -5.52
C GLY A 88 0.26 -19.58 -4.85
N ALA A 89 -0.85 -20.16 -5.29
CA ALA A 89 -1.23 -21.52 -4.94
C ALA A 89 -0.15 -22.49 -5.42
N GLY A 90 0.52 -23.13 -4.46
CA GLY A 90 1.42 -24.25 -4.68
C GLY A 90 1.20 -25.26 -3.57
N ALA A 91 0.39 -26.27 -3.85
CA ALA A 91 0.22 -27.44 -3.01
C ALA A 91 1.57 -28.17 -2.89
N GLY A 92 2.00 -28.45 -1.66
CA GLY A 92 3.25 -29.14 -1.39
C GLY A 92 3.35 -29.53 0.09
N SER A 93 2.78 -30.68 0.41
CA SER A 93 3.01 -31.44 1.64
C SER A 93 4.48 -31.47 2.06
N ALA A 94 4.79 -31.20 3.33
CA ALA A 94 5.61 -32.07 4.18
C ALA A 94 5.99 -31.41 5.51
N ALA A 95 5.60 -32.11 6.58
CA ALA A 95 6.39 -32.42 7.79
C ALA A 95 7.07 -31.30 8.60
N ALA A 96 6.53 -31.13 9.81
CA ALA A 96 7.21 -31.26 11.11
C ALA A 96 8.59 -30.60 11.33
N ALA A 97 8.61 -29.80 12.40
CA ALA A 97 9.78 -29.24 13.09
C ALA A 97 10.90 -30.27 13.35
N PRO A 98 12.12 -29.77 13.59
CA PRO A 98 12.56 -29.80 14.98
C PRO A 98 13.18 -28.50 15.50
N GLU A 99 12.98 -28.32 16.80
CA GLU A 99 13.56 -27.31 17.69
C GLU A 99 15.09 -27.33 17.67
N ALA A 100 15.69 -26.14 17.75
CA ALA A 100 17.09 -25.93 18.13
C ALA A 100 17.14 -24.81 19.18
N PRO A 101 17.53 -25.10 20.44
CA PRO A 101 17.63 -24.10 21.50
C PRO A 101 18.97 -23.37 21.43
N PRO A 102 19.00 -22.04 21.61
CA PRO A 102 20.20 -21.38 22.12
C PRO A 102 20.00 -20.97 23.59
N ALA A 103 20.75 -21.67 24.43
CA ALA A 103 21.55 -21.16 25.54
C ALA A 103 20.98 -20.05 26.44
N GLU A 104 20.79 -20.42 27.71
CA GLU A 104 20.94 -19.56 28.87
C GLU A 104 22.31 -18.84 28.86
N GLU A 105 22.35 -17.54 29.21
CA GLU A 105 23.19 -17.01 30.29
C GLU A 105 22.97 -15.50 30.51
N LYS A 106 22.32 -15.18 31.64
CA LYS A 106 22.64 -14.12 32.61
C LYS A 106 23.29 -12.82 32.11
N LYS A 107 22.61 -11.68 32.34
CA LYS A 107 23.00 -10.73 33.39
C LYS A 107 21.96 -9.62 33.60
N GLU A 108 21.62 -9.46 34.86
CA GLU A 108 20.86 -8.38 35.48
C GLU A 108 21.61 -7.03 35.40
N GLU A 109 20.81 -5.96 35.42
CA GLU A 109 21.06 -4.64 36.02
C GLU A 109 22.12 -3.70 35.39
N LYS A 110 21.60 -2.68 34.69
CA LYS A 110 21.98 -1.27 34.92
C LYS A 110 20.85 -0.34 34.46
N GLU A 111 20.06 0.10 35.43
CA GLU A 111 19.39 1.40 35.41
C GLU A 111 20.44 2.53 35.25
N GLU A 112 19.99 3.71 34.83
CA GLU A 112 20.71 5.00 34.87
C GLU A 112 21.48 5.42 33.59
N SER A 113 20.74 5.97 32.62
CA SER A 113 21.16 7.13 31.78
C SER A 113 19.94 7.74 31.11
N ASP A 114 19.10 8.39 31.93
CA ASP A 114 17.94 9.21 31.56
C ASP A 114 18.34 10.70 31.52
N ASP A 115 19.54 11.00 31.00
CA ASP A 115 20.12 12.36 30.95
C ASP A 115 20.91 12.64 29.64
N ASP A 116 20.77 11.78 28.64
CA ASP A 116 21.40 11.94 27.30
C ASP A 116 20.42 11.61 26.16
N MET A 117 19.12 11.69 26.44
CA MET A 117 18.07 11.85 25.43
C MET A 117 17.80 13.34 25.20
N GLY A 118 18.89 14.07 24.95
CA GLY A 118 18.91 15.23 24.05
C GLY A 118 17.75 16.20 24.21
N PHE A 119 17.57 16.72 25.42
CA PHE A 119 16.76 17.91 25.73
C PHE A 119 17.36 19.20 25.13
N SER A 120 18.04 19.07 23.99
CA SER A 120 18.40 20.10 23.02
C SER A 120 17.61 19.84 21.72
N LEU A 121 16.31 19.55 21.88
CA LEU A 121 15.29 19.70 20.84
C LEU A 121 14.77 21.15 20.76
N PHE A 122 15.42 22.10 21.43
CA PHE A 122 15.15 23.54 21.38
C PHE A 122 16.41 24.38 21.70
N ASP A 123 17.56 24.02 21.15
CA ASP A 123 18.60 25.02 20.83
C ASP A 123 18.86 25.01 19.32
#